data_AF-A0A0G2F6E2-F1
#
_entry.id   AF-A0A0G2F6E2-F1
#
_cell.length_a   1.000
_cell.length_b   1.000
_cell.length_c   1.000
_cell.angle_alpha   90.00
_cell.angle_beta   90.00
_cell.angle_gamma   90.00
#
_symmetry.space_group_name_H-M   'P 1'
#
loop_
_entity.id
_entity.type
_entity.pdbx_description
1 polymer ?
#
loop_
_entity_poly.entity_id
_entity_poly.type
_entity_poly.pdbx_seq_one_letter_code
_entity_poly.pdbx_strand_id
1 'polypeptide(L)'
;MRSSTSVAVACLAASASAHGVVTRVTGANGVEMPGLTVADGTPRDCSSNGCGSQADTAIIRDREIESGDVGPLGKTQGNGPVDPAMMIKVFMGDMDPAQAPTNGADSGVGQEDDLSGTPGAAKGNNNRVRQLLAGLLGGGGGGANAKGTKSTGPPEANVKAMAGAGSSQGMPTANEDGTVDVTFRQINQDGAGPLEAMVDGTSGGTDMAAFQEAQVTQDVPGLVAGISATTTSDFPVKVQMPAGTTCDATVGSATNVCIMRLRNNTPAGPFGGAVAFTQTPAARKRALEYRKKMKKARAFQA
;
A
#
# COMPACT_ATOMS: atom_id res chain seq x y z
N MET A 1 -51.92 9.22 24.47
CA MET A 1 -51.08 9.64 23.33
C MET A 1 -49.66 9.15 23.62
N ARG A 2 -49.19 8.13 22.90
CA ARG A 2 -47.83 7.57 23.05
C ARG A 2 -46.92 8.34 22.11
N SER A 3 -45.98 9.11 22.65
CA SER A 3 -44.96 9.80 21.86
C SER A 3 -43.73 8.92 21.76
N SER A 4 -43.48 8.35 20.59
CA SER A 4 -42.26 7.59 20.27
C SER A 4 -41.07 8.54 20.14
N THR A 5 -40.06 8.38 20.98
CA THR A 5 -38.74 9.00 20.82
C THR A 5 -37.90 8.16 19.87
N SER A 6 -37.88 8.56 18.59
CA SER A 6 -36.93 8.02 17.62
C SER A 6 -35.55 8.65 17.86
N VAL A 7 -34.61 7.87 18.41
CA VAL A 7 -33.19 8.25 18.45
C VAL A 7 -32.62 8.07 17.05
N ALA A 8 -32.40 9.17 16.34
CA ALA A 8 -31.70 9.17 15.06
C ALA A 8 -30.19 9.06 15.32
N VAL A 9 -29.61 7.88 15.04
CA VAL A 9 -28.15 7.70 14.96
C VAL A 9 -27.70 8.35 13.64
N ALA A 10 -27.20 9.58 13.70
CA ALA A 10 -26.54 10.22 12.57
C ALA A 10 -25.14 9.60 12.42
N CYS A 11 -24.95 8.72 11.43
CA CYS A 11 -23.62 8.32 10.98
C CYS A 11 -22.95 9.55 10.33
N LEU A 12 -22.01 10.19 11.04
CA LEU A 12 -21.17 11.25 10.49
C LEU A 12 -20.14 10.64 9.53
N ALA A 13 -20.30 10.87 8.22
CA ALA A 13 -19.25 10.61 7.25
C ALA A 13 -18.17 11.70 7.34
N ALA A 14 -17.04 11.39 7.97
CA ALA A 14 -15.84 12.19 7.80
C ALA A 14 -15.34 12.01 6.36
N SER A 15 -15.15 13.09 5.62
CA SER A 15 -14.38 13.08 4.38
C SER A 15 -12.90 12.80 4.73
N ALA A 16 -12.59 11.52 4.91
CA ALA A 16 -11.25 11.03 5.18
C ALA A 16 -10.49 10.98 3.84
N SER A 17 -9.74 12.03 3.54
CA SER A 17 -8.70 11.95 2.51
C SER A 17 -7.54 11.23 3.18
N ALA A 18 -7.40 9.94 2.89
CA ALA A 18 -6.56 9.00 3.62
C ALA A 18 -5.42 8.47 2.74
N HIS A 19 -4.69 9.37 2.10
CA HIS A 19 -3.68 9.01 1.12
C HIS A 19 -2.39 8.56 1.80
N GLY A 20 -1.96 7.35 1.44
CA GLY A 20 -0.63 6.85 1.75
C GLY A 20 -0.15 5.94 0.63
N VAL A 21 1.15 5.97 0.36
CA VAL A 21 1.76 5.30 -0.79
C VAL A 21 2.93 4.45 -0.33
N VAL A 22 3.08 3.28 -0.94
CA VAL A 22 4.29 2.47 -0.76
C VAL A 22 5.39 3.05 -1.66
N THR A 23 6.40 3.68 -1.07
CA THR A 23 7.45 4.37 -1.84
C THR A 23 8.60 3.44 -2.21
N ARG A 24 8.88 2.43 -1.38
CA ARG A 24 10.07 1.60 -1.55
C ARG A 24 9.96 0.26 -0.84
N VAL A 25 10.57 -0.76 -1.40
CA VAL A 25 10.96 -1.99 -0.70
C VAL A 25 12.47 -1.99 -0.48
N THR A 26 12.90 -2.42 0.71
CA THR A 26 14.32 -2.60 1.04
C THR A 26 14.54 -4.09 1.25
N GLY A 27 15.35 -4.71 0.39
CA GLY A 27 15.64 -6.13 0.45
C GLY A 27 16.66 -6.47 1.52
N ALA A 28 16.61 -7.70 2.03
CA ALA A 28 17.61 -8.23 2.97
C ALA A 28 19.03 -8.29 2.35
N ASN A 29 19.10 -8.33 1.02
CA ASN A 29 20.32 -8.21 0.24
C ASN A 29 20.84 -6.76 0.09
N GLY A 30 20.20 -5.78 0.72
CA GLY A 30 20.56 -4.36 0.65
C GLY A 30 20.12 -3.66 -0.65
N VAL A 31 19.43 -4.37 -1.54
CA VAL A 31 18.89 -3.80 -2.78
C VAL A 31 17.58 -3.11 -2.49
N GLU A 32 17.44 -1.89 -3.00
CA GLU A 32 16.21 -1.12 -2.91
C GLU A 32 15.54 -1.02 -4.28
N MET A 33 14.21 -0.97 -4.28
CA MET A 33 13.42 -0.73 -5.49
C MET A 33 12.25 0.20 -5.16
N PRO A 34 11.92 1.16 -6.05
CA PRO A 34 10.69 1.94 -5.92
C PRO A 34 9.45 1.05 -5.81
N GLY A 35 8.43 1.54 -5.11
CA GLY A 35 7.10 0.93 -5.18
C GLY A 35 6.57 0.90 -6.62
N LEU A 36 5.70 -0.05 -6.92
CA LEU A 36 5.17 -0.31 -8.26
C LEU A 36 4.19 0.77 -8.75
N THR A 37 3.78 1.67 -7.86
CA THR A 37 2.88 2.79 -8.20
C THR A 37 3.63 4.11 -8.24
N VAL A 38 4.89 4.14 -7.79
CA VAL A 38 5.71 5.36 -7.71
C VAL A 38 5.95 5.89 -9.11
N ALA A 39 5.74 7.19 -9.28
CA ALA A 39 5.93 7.88 -10.55
C ALA A 39 6.86 9.07 -10.35
N ASP A 40 7.89 9.18 -11.20
CA ASP A 40 8.81 10.31 -11.18
C ASP A 40 8.06 11.62 -11.44
N GLY A 41 8.51 12.71 -10.83
CA GLY A 41 7.87 14.03 -10.87
C GLY A 41 6.71 14.21 -9.89
N THR A 42 6.28 13.17 -9.17
CA THR A 42 5.28 13.30 -8.10
C THR A 42 5.80 14.21 -6.98
N PRO A 43 5.12 15.32 -6.65
CA PRO A 43 5.55 16.22 -5.57
C PRO A 43 5.56 15.54 -4.21
N ARG A 44 6.61 15.77 -3.41
CA ARG A 44 6.79 15.19 -2.06
C ARG A 44 6.87 16.24 -0.95
N ASP A 45 6.62 17.50 -1.29
CA ASP A 45 6.71 18.68 -0.42
C ASP A 45 5.35 19.25 0.01
N CYS A 46 4.26 18.64 -0.44
CA CYS A 46 2.89 19.02 -0.10
C CYS A 46 2.04 17.79 0.27
N SER A 47 0.82 18.02 0.77
CA SER A 47 -0.08 16.96 1.28
C SER A 47 -1.49 16.97 0.71
N SER A 48 -1.81 17.95 -0.14
CA SER A 48 -3.13 18.09 -0.77
C SER A 48 -3.18 17.38 -2.12
N ASN A 49 -4.38 16.99 -2.57
CA ASN A 49 -4.52 16.45 -3.91
C ASN A 49 -4.18 17.50 -4.98
N GLY A 50 -4.63 18.74 -4.80
CA GLY A 50 -4.46 19.82 -5.78
C GLY A 50 -3.02 20.24 -6.08
N CYS A 51 -2.02 19.71 -5.37
CA CYS A 51 -0.61 19.92 -5.69
C CYS A 51 0.05 18.68 -6.34
N GLY A 52 -0.69 17.60 -6.58
CA GLY A 52 -0.19 16.38 -7.21
C GLY A 52 0.47 15.36 -6.28
N SER A 53 0.66 15.65 -4.99
CA SER A 53 1.37 14.75 -4.05
C SER A 53 0.74 13.36 -3.84
N GLN A 54 -0.52 13.21 -4.26
CA GLN A 54 -1.31 11.99 -4.13
C GLN A 54 -1.43 11.22 -5.45
N ALA A 55 -0.90 11.76 -6.55
CA ALA A 55 -1.14 11.27 -7.89
C ALA A 55 -0.60 9.86 -8.16
N ASP A 56 0.35 9.38 -7.35
CA ASP A 56 0.95 8.04 -7.41
C ASP A 56 0.48 7.10 -6.29
N THR A 57 -0.49 7.54 -5.49
CA THR A 57 -1.17 6.68 -4.52
C THR A 57 -2.13 5.74 -5.24
N ALA A 58 -2.03 4.45 -4.98
CA ALA A 58 -2.97 3.48 -5.53
C ALA A 58 -4.30 3.56 -4.79
N ILE A 59 -5.39 3.62 -5.56
CA ILE A 59 -6.77 3.45 -5.12
C ILE A 59 -7.15 1.99 -5.39
N ILE A 60 -7.24 1.19 -4.32
CA ILE A 60 -7.39 -0.28 -4.37
C ILE A 60 -8.77 -0.69 -3.87
N ARG A 61 -9.79 -0.41 -4.69
CA ARG A 61 -11.20 -0.69 -4.36
C ARG A 61 -11.59 -2.09 -4.83
N ASP A 62 -12.07 -2.92 -3.92
CA ASP A 62 -12.48 -4.30 -4.25
C ASP A 62 -13.57 -4.34 -5.31
N ARG A 63 -14.56 -3.41 -5.26
CA ARG A 63 -15.60 -3.31 -6.28
C ARG A 63 -15.06 -3.15 -7.70
N GLU A 64 -13.97 -2.38 -7.87
CA GLU A 64 -13.39 -2.10 -9.19
C GLU A 64 -12.59 -3.33 -9.67
N ILE A 65 -11.92 -4.02 -8.75
CA ILE A 65 -11.19 -5.28 -9.02
C ILE A 65 -12.16 -6.41 -9.39
N GLU A 66 -13.23 -6.59 -8.62
CA GLU A 66 -14.25 -7.63 -8.83
C GLU A 66 -15.00 -7.43 -10.16
N SER A 67 -15.25 -6.17 -10.54
CA SER A 67 -15.87 -5.85 -11.83
C SER A 67 -14.93 -6.04 -13.03
N GLY A 68 -13.62 -6.11 -12.80
CA GLY A 68 -12.60 -6.17 -13.85
C GLY A 68 -12.20 -4.80 -14.44
N ASP A 69 -12.70 -3.69 -13.89
CA ASP A 69 -12.34 -2.33 -14.32
C ASP A 69 -10.85 -2.02 -14.12
N VAL A 70 -10.24 -2.63 -13.09
CA VAL A 70 -8.81 -2.51 -12.76
C VAL A 70 -8.24 -3.85 -12.31
N GLY A 71 -6.92 -4.00 -12.41
CA GLY A 71 -6.22 -5.17 -11.88
C GLY A 71 -6.09 -5.16 -10.34
N PRO A 72 -5.49 -6.21 -9.74
CA PRO A 72 -5.36 -6.38 -8.29
C PRO A 72 -4.66 -5.23 -7.55
N LEU A 73 -3.85 -4.45 -8.26
CA LEU A 73 -3.09 -3.32 -7.71
C LEU A 73 -3.84 -1.99 -7.81
N GLY A 74 -5.07 -1.99 -8.31
CA GLY A 74 -5.91 -0.80 -8.42
C GLY A 74 -5.46 0.14 -9.53
N LYS A 75 -5.69 1.44 -9.30
CA LYS A 75 -5.30 2.53 -10.21
C LYS A 75 -4.74 3.71 -9.45
N THR A 76 -3.96 4.54 -10.13
CA THR A 76 -3.52 5.85 -9.61
C THR A 76 -4.30 6.96 -10.31
N GLN A 77 -4.44 8.12 -9.66
CA GLN A 77 -5.06 9.28 -10.30
C GLN A 77 -4.22 9.81 -11.46
N GLY A 78 -2.88 9.76 -11.33
CA GLY A 78 -1.97 10.29 -12.34
C GLY A 78 -1.81 9.40 -13.58
N ASN A 79 -1.89 8.07 -13.42
CA ASN A 79 -1.51 7.14 -14.49
C ASN A 79 -2.54 6.03 -14.77
N GLY A 80 -3.69 6.01 -14.10
CA GLY A 80 -4.73 5.00 -14.33
C GLY A 80 -4.37 3.62 -13.77
N PRO A 81 -4.91 2.52 -14.34
CA PRO A 81 -4.68 1.16 -13.85
C PRO A 81 -3.20 0.81 -13.71
N VAL A 82 -2.84 0.18 -12.59
CA VAL A 82 -1.45 -0.15 -12.27
C VAL A 82 -1.03 -1.43 -12.98
N ASP A 83 -0.02 -1.35 -13.84
CA ASP A 83 0.67 -2.51 -14.42
C ASP A 83 2.00 -2.77 -13.65
N PRO A 84 2.09 -3.87 -12.86
CA PRO A 84 3.30 -4.19 -12.11
C PRO A 84 4.53 -4.42 -13.00
N ALA A 85 4.34 -4.84 -14.25
CA ALA A 85 5.44 -5.17 -15.13
C ALA A 85 6.25 -3.96 -15.57
N MET A 86 5.65 -2.76 -15.61
CA MET A 86 6.31 -1.53 -16.03
C MET A 86 7.52 -1.23 -15.14
N MET A 87 7.29 -1.13 -13.82
CA MET A 87 8.31 -0.75 -12.86
C MET A 87 9.37 -1.83 -12.68
N ILE A 88 8.97 -3.11 -12.73
CA ILE A 88 9.90 -4.24 -12.67
C ILE A 88 10.81 -4.24 -13.89
N LYS A 89 10.28 -4.08 -15.11
CA LYS A 89 11.09 -4.07 -16.33
C LYS A 89 12.05 -2.89 -16.39
N VAL A 90 11.62 -1.69 -15.97
CA VAL A 90 12.51 -0.53 -15.87
C VAL A 90 13.64 -0.79 -14.88
N PHE A 91 13.33 -1.33 -13.70
CA PHE A 91 14.35 -1.68 -12.71
C PHE A 91 15.32 -2.76 -13.20
N MET A 92 14.82 -3.77 -13.92
CA MET A 92 15.64 -4.83 -14.50
C MET A 92 16.41 -4.40 -15.75
N GLY A 93 16.15 -3.22 -16.31
CA GLY A 93 16.79 -2.74 -17.53
C GLY A 93 16.19 -3.33 -18.82
N ASP A 94 15.03 -3.97 -18.72
CA ASP A 94 14.30 -4.56 -19.85
C ASP A 94 13.40 -3.53 -20.58
N MET A 95 13.30 -2.31 -20.05
CA MET A 95 12.42 -1.25 -20.56
C MET A 95 13.11 0.11 -20.42
N ASP A 96 12.87 0.99 -21.40
CA ASP A 96 13.35 2.36 -21.34
C ASP A 96 12.65 3.11 -20.20
N PRO A 97 13.38 3.72 -19.23
CA PRO A 97 12.78 4.47 -18.14
C PRO A 97 11.90 5.65 -18.61
N ALA A 98 12.05 6.13 -19.85
CA ALA A 98 11.15 7.13 -20.43
C ALA A 98 9.70 6.62 -20.62
N GLN A 99 9.48 5.31 -20.57
CA GLN A 99 8.16 4.68 -20.63
C GLN A 99 7.53 4.48 -19.24
N ALA A 100 8.28 4.73 -18.16
CA ALA A 100 7.76 4.63 -16.81
C ALA A 100 6.69 5.71 -16.55
N PRO A 101 5.72 5.44 -15.66
CA PRO A 101 4.78 6.46 -15.18
C PRO A 101 5.49 7.72 -14.67
N THR A 102 4.99 8.88 -15.07
CA THR A 102 5.48 10.19 -14.58
C THR A 102 4.29 11.06 -14.19
N ASN A 103 4.51 11.94 -13.22
CA ASN A 103 3.53 12.92 -12.75
C ASN A 103 4.14 14.33 -12.78
N GLY A 104 3.29 15.35 -12.79
CA GLY A 104 3.64 16.73 -12.53
C GLY A 104 2.73 17.35 -11.49
N ALA A 105 2.92 18.64 -11.18
CA ALA A 105 2.06 19.37 -10.24
C ALA A 105 0.59 19.38 -10.68
N ASP A 106 0.33 19.37 -12.00
CA ASP A 106 -1.01 19.35 -12.59
C ASP A 106 -1.63 17.94 -12.67
N SER A 107 -0.88 16.88 -12.31
CA SER A 107 -1.39 15.50 -12.29
C SER A 107 -2.31 15.22 -11.09
N GLY A 108 -2.39 16.14 -10.13
CA GLY A 108 -3.43 16.14 -9.12
C GLY A 108 -4.73 16.62 -9.74
N VAL A 109 -5.79 15.79 -9.74
CA VAL A 109 -7.06 16.11 -10.39
C VAL A 109 -7.79 17.33 -9.79
N GLY A 110 -7.23 17.98 -8.76
CA GLY A 110 -7.80 19.16 -8.10
C GLY A 110 -9.16 18.93 -7.43
N GLN A 111 -9.69 17.72 -7.57
CA GLN A 111 -10.93 17.25 -6.99
C GLN A 111 -10.56 16.20 -5.94
N GLU A 112 -11.06 16.40 -4.72
CA GLU A 112 -11.09 15.31 -3.75
C GLU A 112 -11.89 14.14 -4.33
N ASP A 113 -11.53 12.90 -4.01
CA ASP A 113 -12.15 11.71 -4.59
C ASP A 113 -13.68 11.76 -4.50
N ASP A 114 -14.37 11.40 -5.60
CA ASP A 114 -15.82 11.35 -5.61
C ASP A 114 -16.35 10.23 -4.71
N LEU A 115 -16.92 10.62 -3.57
CA LEU A 115 -17.53 9.75 -2.57
C LEU A 115 -19.02 9.51 -2.83
N SER A 116 -19.59 9.95 -3.95
CA SER A 116 -21.03 9.89 -4.25
C SER A 116 -21.65 8.49 -4.20
N GLY A 117 -20.83 7.43 -4.29
CA GLY A 117 -21.24 6.03 -4.16
C GLY A 117 -21.05 5.39 -2.77
N THR A 118 -20.71 6.17 -1.74
CA THR A 118 -20.53 5.64 -0.37
C THR A 118 -21.82 5.74 0.46
N PRO A 119 -22.22 4.70 1.22
CA PRO A 119 -23.34 4.84 2.15
C PRO A 119 -23.02 5.89 3.22
N GLY A 120 -23.73 7.02 3.21
CA GLY A 120 -23.70 8.03 4.29
C GLY A 120 -23.09 9.40 3.98
N ALA A 121 -22.73 9.73 2.74
CA ALA A 121 -22.14 11.03 2.40
C ALA A 121 -23.15 12.20 2.45
N ALA A 122 -23.23 12.91 3.58
CA ALA A 122 -23.96 14.19 3.70
C ALA A 122 -22.98 15.37 3.77
N LYS A 123 -23.18 16.36 2.87
CA LYS A 123 -22.45 17.64 2.80
C LYS A 123 -22.60 18.46 4.09
N GLY A 124 -21.52 18.78 4.79
CA GLY A 124 -21.54 19.66 5.96
C GLY A 124 -20.17 20.18 6.41
N ASN A 125 -20.13 21.42 6.90
CA ASN A 125 -18.95 22.28 7.07
C ASN A 125 -18.04 21.89 8.28
N ASN A 126 -16.72 21.75 8.05
CA ASN A 126 -15.81 20.83 8.77
C ASN A 126 -15.00 21.36 9.98
N ASN A 127 -15.11 22.63 10.40
CA ASN A 127 -14.12 23.19 11.34
C ASN A 127 -14.47 23.18 12.84
N ARG A 128 -15.75 23.06 13.26
CA ARG A 128 -16.11 23.11 14.69
C ARG A 128 -16.29 21.75 15.37
N VAL A 129 -16.48 20.68 14.60
CA VAL A 129 -16.79 19.34 15.12
C VAL A 129 -15.53 18.56 15.52
N ARG A 130 -14.41 18.78 14.81
CA ARG A 130 -13.10 18.14 15.10
C ARG A 130 -12.56 18.43 16.50
N GLN A 131 -12.87 19.59 17.07
CA GLN A 131 -12.33 20.00 18.37
C GLN A 131 -13.05 19.34 19.56
N LEU A 132 -14.27 18.82 19.36
CA LEU A 132 -15.07 18.17 20.40
C LEU A 132 -14.80 16.66 20.51
N LEU A 133 -14.40 15.99 19.44
CA LEU A 133 -14.19 14.53 19.43
C LEU A 133 -12.88 14.08 20.08
N ALA A 134 -11.87 14.97 20.12
CA ALA A 134 -10.56 14.70 20.71
C ALA A 134 -10.61 14.53 22.25
N GLY A 135 -11.70 14.94 22.91
CA GLY A 135 -11.86 14.85 24.36
C GLY A 135 -12.51 13.56 24.88
N LEU A 136 -13.08 12.70 24.03
CA LEU A 136 -14.02 11.67 24.48
C LEU A 136 -13.47 10.22 24.47
N LEU A 137 -12.38 9.93 23.77
CA LEU A 137 -11.95 8.54 23.51
C LEU A 137 -10.59 8.17 24.09
N GLY A 138 -10.44 8.35 25.41
CA GLY A 138 -9.30 7.85 26.16
C GLY A 138 -9.33 6.32 26.34
N GLY A 139 -8.18 5.68 26.09
CA GLY A 139 -7.74 4.48 26.83
C GLY A 139 -7.64 3.15 26.07
N GLY A 140 -6.40 2.66 25.89
CA GLY A 140 -6.06 1.24 26.10
C GLY A 140 -5.51 0.43 24.91
N GLY A 141 -4.27 -0.06 25.04
CA GLY A 141 -3.77 -1.26 24.34
C GLY A 141 -2.67 -1.05 23.30
N GLY A 142 -1.42 -0.81 23.73
CA GLY A 142 -0.27 -0.57 22.84
C GLY A 142 0.42 -1.85 22.33
N GLY A 143 0.34 -2.08 21.02
CA GLY A 143 1.33 -2.86 20.26
C GLY A 143 2.50 -1.99 19.79
N ALA A 144 3.60 -2.61 19.37
CA ALA A 144 4.84 -1.93 18.97
C ALA A 144 4.66 -1.11 17.68
N ASN A 145 4.29 0.16 17.83
CA ASN A 145 4.05 1.10 16.74
C ASN A 145 5.36 1.76 16.24
N ALA A 146 5.55 1.86 14.93
CA ALA A 146 6.74 2.48 14.32
C ALA A 146 6.73 4.01 14.46
N LYS A 147 7.86 4.65 14.77
CA LYS A 147 7.96 6.12 14.74
C LYS A 147 8.13 6.60 13.29
N GLY A 148 7.19 7.41 12.80
CA GLY A 148 7.29 8.05 11.49
C GLY A 148 8.32 9.17 11.46
N THR A 149 8.91 9.39 10.29
CA THR A 149 9.87 10.49 10.04
C THR A 149 9.27 11.45 9.01
N LYS A 150 9.10 12.72 9.39
CA LYS A 150 8.71 13.76 8.42
C LYS A 150 9.77 13.87 7.34
N SER A 151 9.34 13.82 6.08
CA SER A 151 10.24 13.88 4.94
C SER A 151 9.54 14.63 3.81
N THR A 152 10.08 15.82 3.54
CA THR A 152 9.76 16.70 2.41
C THR A 152 11.01 16.81 1.55
N GLY A 153 10.86 16.77 0.23
CA GLY A 153 11.99 16.76 -0.68
C GLY A 153 11.60 17.22 -2.07
N PRO A 154 12.56 17.21 -3.02
CA PRO A 154 12.24 17.43 -4.43
C PRO A 154 11.20 16.40 -4.91
N PRO A 155 10.56 16.65 -6.07
CA PRO A 155 9.70 15.66 -6.70
C PRO A 155 10.40 14.30 -6.84
N GLU A 156 9.61 13.24 -6.80
CA GLU A 156 10.06 11.86 -6.97
C GLU A 156 10.98 11.73 -8.19
N ALA A 157 12.10 11.02 -8.04
CA ALA A 157 13.06 10.83 -9.14
C ALA A 157 13.72 9.45 -9.10
N ASN A 158 13.27 8.58 -8.19
CA ASN A 158 13.94 7.32 -7.93
C ASN A 158 13.68 6.27 -9.01
N VAL A 159 12.63 6.40 -9.83
CA VAL A 159 12.31 5.42 -10.87
C VAL A 159 13.39 5.43 -11.94
N LYS A 160 13.65 6.60 -12.53
CA LYS A 160 14.72 6.76 -13.52
C LYS A 160 16.10 6.58 -12.89
N ALA A 161 16.31 7.02 -11.66
CA ALA A 161 17.62 6.88 -10.99
C ALA A 161 17.99 5.42 -10.72
N MET A 162 17.01 4.54 -10.48
CA MET A 162 17.22 3.11 -10.24
C MET A 162 16.98 2.23 -11.47
N ALA A 163 16.74 2.82 -12.65
CA ALA A 163 16.56 2.07 -13.87
C ALA A 163 17.80 1.21 -14.20
N GLY A 164 17.58 -0.06 -14.51
CA GLY A 164 18.64 -1.03 -14.78
C GLY A 164 19.43 -1.52 -13.56
N ALA A 165 19.20 -1.00 -12.35
CA ALA A 165 19.93 -1.44 -11.15
C ALA A 165 19.76 -2.96 -10.90
N GLY A 166 18.56 -3.48 -11.15
CA GLY A 166 18.23 -4.89 -11.00
C GLY A 166 19.00 -5.84 -11.92
N SER A 167 19.46 -5.36 -13.09
CA SER A 167 20.31 -6.17 -13.99
C SER A 167 21.66 -6.53 -13.37
N SER A 168 22.15 -5.69 -12.44
CA SER A 168 23.46 -5.85 -11.81
C SER A 168 23.38 -6.33 -10.36
N GLN A 169 22.36 -5.89 -9.62
CA GLN A 169 22.21 -6.16 -8.19
C GLN A 169 21.19 -7.27 -7.90
N GLY A 170 20.38 -7.65 -8.89
CA GLY A 170 19.19 -8.47 -8.70
C GLY A 170 18.04 -7.69 -8.08
N MET A 171 16.95 -8.41 -7.75
CA MET A 171 15.77 -7.83 -7.09
C MET A 171 15.97 -7.74 -5.57
N PRO A 172 15.26 -6.82 -4.87
CA PRO A 172 15.12 -6.86 -3.41
C PRO A 172 14.65 -8.24 -2.94
N THR A 173 15.23 -8.76 -1.86
CA THR A 173 14.84 -10.05 -1.28
C THR A 173 14.02 -9.89 0.00
N ALA A 174 13.08 -10.79 0.24
CA ALA A 174 12.51 -10.98 1.58
C ALA A 174 13.61 -11.40 2.57
N ASN A 175 13.43 -11.04 3.84
CA ASN A 175 14.27 -11.50 4.94
C ASN A 175 14.22 -13.03 5.05
N GLU A 176 15.27 -13.61 5.63
CA GLU A 176 15.29 -15.04 5.88
C GLU A 176 14.47 -15.48 7.10
N ASP A 177 13.53 -14.69 7.59
CA ASP A 177 12.34 -15.16 8.33
C ASP A 177 11.04 -15.11 7.48
N GLY A 178 11.08 -14.42 6.33
CA GLY A 178 9.98 -14.25 5.39
C GLY A 178 9.28 -12.91 5.55
N THR A 179 9.80 -12.02 6.39
CA THR A 179 9.35 -10.63 6.46
C THR A 179 9.86 -9.83 5.26
N VAL A 180 9.12 -8.81 4.85
CA VAL A 180 9.48 -7.85 3.81
C VAL A 180 9.44 -6.47 4.43
N ASP A 181 10.54 -5.72 4.29
CA ASP A 181 10.67 -4.36 4.80
C ASP A 181 10.25 -3.35 3.72
N VAL A 182 9.28 -2.50 4.07
CA VAL A 182 8.63 -1.56 3.16
C VAL A 182 8.65 -0.16 3.78
N THR A 183 8.87 0.85 2.96
CA THR A 183 8.64 2.25 3.35
C THR A 183 7.25 2.67 2.88
N PHE A 184 6.39 3.03 3.83
CA PHE A 184 5.07 3.59 3.56
C PHE A 184 5.07 5.09 3.88
N ARG A 185 4.77 5.92 2.89
CA ARG A 185 4.61 7.36 3.07
C ARG A 185 3.15 7.68 3.36
N GLN A 186 2.88 8.21 4.54
CA GLN A 186 1.63 8.87 4.84
C GLN A 186 1.67 10.29 4.25
N ILE A 187 0.73 10.60 3.36
CA ILE A 187 0.67 11.91 2.71
C ILE A 187 -0.15 12.89 3.56
N ASN A 188 -1.33 12.47 4.03
CA ASN A 188 -2.23 13.29 4.84
C ASN A 188 -2.75 12.56 6.11
N GLN A 189 -3.40 13.31 7.01
CA GLN A 189 -3.66 12.88 8.40
C GLN A 189 -4.53 11.63 8.54
N ASP A 190 -5.41 11.35 7.57
CA ASP A 190 -6.27 10.16 7.63
C ASP A 190 -5.67 8.95 6.89
N GLY A 191 -4.48 9.10 6.27
CA GLY A 191 -3.82 8.05 5.48
C GLY A 191 -3.03 7.02 6.26
N ALA A 192 -3.05 7.09 7.59
CA ALA A 192 -2.46 6.09 8.46
C ALA A 192 -3.29 4.81 8.52
N GLY A 193 -2.65 3.72 8.96
CA GLY A 193 -3.24 2.38 9.06
C GLY A 193 -4.39 2.24 10.08
N PRO A 194 -4.84 1.00 10.33
CA PRO A 194 -4.11 -0.23 10.05
C PRO A 194 -4.01 -0.54 8.55
N LEU A 195 -2.86 -1.07 8.14
CA LEU A 195 -2.64 -1.54 6.78
C LEU A 195 -3.07 -3.00 6.65
N GLU A 196 -3.73 -3.31 5.54
CA GLU A 196 -3.96 -4.66 5.05
C GLU A 196 -2.92 -4.98 3.98
N ALA A 197 -2.36 -6.18 4.03
CA ALA A 197 -1.39 -6.64 3.04
C ALA A 197 -1.82 -7.98 2.43
N MET A 198 -1.53 -8.13 1.14
CA MET A 198 -1.67 -9.42 0.45
C MET A 198 -0.45 -9.67 -0.43
N VAL A 199 -0.07 -10.93 -0.58
CA VAL A 199 1.07 -11.37 -1.38
C VAL A 199 0.62 -12.34 -2.46
N ASP A 200 0.93 -12.01 -3.70
CA ASP A 200 0.86 -12.89 -4.87
C ASP A 200 2.23 -13.52 -5.12
N GLY A 201 2.27 -14.85 -5.16
CA GLY A 201 3.46 -15.63 -5.45
C GLY A 201 3.58 -16.11 -6.89
N THR A 202 2.55 -16.01 -7.74
CA THR A 202 2.49 -16.75 -9.01
C THR A 202 2.14 -15.92 -10.23
N SER A 203 1.30 -14.88 -10.12
CA SER A 203 0.77 -14.18 -11.31
C SER A 203 1.56 -12.94 -11.70
N GLY A 204 2.49 -12.49 -10.86
CA GLY A 204 3.20 -11.22 -11.07
C GLY A 204 2.30 -10.00 -10.85
N GLY A 205 1.28 -10.12 -9.99
CA GLY A 205 0.37 -9.04 -9.59
C GLY A 205 -0.83 -8.85 -10.51
N THR A 206 -1.12 -9.81 -11.40
CA THR A 206 -2.13 -9.68 -12.46
C THR A 206 -3.43 -10.42 -12.16
N ASP A 207 -3.40 -11.41 -11.26
CA ASP A 207 -4.56 -12.23 -10.88
C ASP A 207 -4.86 -12.11 -9.38
N MET A 208 -6.07 -11.65 -9.06
CA MET A 208 -6.51 -11.47 -7.67
C MET A 208 -6.61 -12.81 -6.93
N ALA A 209 -6.89 -13.91 -7.63
CA ALA A 209 -6.98 -15.25 -7.02
C ALA A 209 -5.61 -15.77 -6.54
N ALA A 210 -4.51 -15.20 -7.02
CA ALA A 210 -3.16 -15.58 -6.62
C ALA A 210 -2.69 -14.90 -5.32
N PHE A 211 -3.36 -13.83 -4.90
CA PHE A 211 -3.05 -13.11 -3.68
C PHE A 211 -3.57 -13.83 -2.43
N GLN A 212 -2.72 -13.89 -1.41
CA GLN A 212 -3.04 -14.43 -0.08
C GLN A 212 -2.81 -13.34 0.97
N GLU A 213 -3.68 -13.28 1.98
CA GLU A 213 -3.54 -12.36 3.11
C GLU A 213 -2.20 -12.55 3.82
N ALA A 214 -1.53 -11.44 4.10
CA ALA A 214 -0.24 -11.37 4.75
C ALA A 214 -0.34 -10.54 6.03
N GLN A 215 0.41 -10.92 7.05
CA GLN A 215 0.34 -10.23 8.35
C GLN A 215 1.24 -9.01 8.34
N VAL A 216 0.68 -7.83 8.58
CA VAL A 216 1.47 -6.62 8.89
C VAL A 216 1.97 -6.74 10.34
N THR A 217 3.26 -6.98 10.53
CA THR A 217 3.89 -7.22 11.84
C THR A 217 4.44 -5.96 12.47
N GLN A 218 4.68 -4.93 11.67
CA GLN A 218 4.98 -3.57 12.10
C GLN A 218 4.20 -2.62 11.20
N ASP A 219 3.29 -1.85 11.78
CA ASP A 219 2.34 -1.02 11.05
C ASP A 219 2.60 0.48 11.27
N VAL A 220 1.95 1.30 10.44
CA VAL A 220 1.84 2.74 10.61
C VAL A 220 0.96 3.01 11.85
N PRO A 221 1.42 3.79 12.84
CA PRO A 221 0.63 4.11 14.03
C PRO A 221 -0.73 4.74 13.66
N GLY A 222 -1.82 4.07 14.02
CA GLY A 222 -3.18 4.59 13.88
C GLY A 222 -3.57 5.56 15.01
N LEU A 223 -4.80 6.08 14.92
CA LEU A 223 -5.35 7.16 15.77
C LEU A 223 -5.37 6.86 17.30
N VAL A 224 -5.13 5.62 17.73
CA VAL A 224 -5.18 5.18 19.15
C VAL A 224 -3.91 5.55 19.94
N ALA A 225 -2.84 6.02 19.28
CA ALA A 225 -1.58 6.41 19.92
C ALA A 225 -1.26 7.92 19.84
N GLY A 226 -2.27 8.77 19.62
CA GLY A 226 -2.18 10.20 19.89
C GLY A 226 -1.54 11.11 18.83
N ILE A 227 -1.04 10.61 17.69
CA ILE A 227 -0.49 11.47 16.63
C ILE A 227 -0.58 10.77 15.27
N SER A 228 -1.68 10.94 14.54
CA SER A 228 -1.59 10.97 13.07
C SER A 228 -1.88 12.37 12.54
N ALA A 229 -1.48 13.38 13.32
CA ALA A 229 -1.45 14.75 12.84
C ALA A 229 -0.31 15.02 11.82
N THR A 230 0.43 13.97 11.46
CA THR A 230 1.66 14.06 10.69
C THR A 230 1.36 13.83 9.21
N THR A 231 1.48 14.89 8.41
CA THR A 231 1.51 14.79 6.95
C THR A 231 2.94 14.48 6.50
N THR A 232 3.10 14.07 5.23
CA THR A 232 4.41 13.96 4.57
C THR A 232 5.45 13.18 5.40
N SER A 233 5.12 11.96 5.80
CA SER A 233 5.96 11.16 6.71
C SER A 233 6.17 9.74 6.24
N ASP A 234 7.41 9.27 6.37
CA ASP A 234 7.81 7.90 6.07
C ASP A 234 7.75 7.02 7.31
N PHE A 235 7.11 5.86 7.16
CA PHE A 235 6.99 4.85 8.20
C PHE A 235 7.59 3.53 7.70
N PRO A 236 8.48 2.91 8.49
CA PRO A 236 8.89 1.54 8.22
C PRO A 236 7.74 0.58 8.55
N VAL A 237 7.32 -0.18 7.54
CA VAL A 237 6.30 -1.22 7.63
C VAL A 237 6.96 -2.57 7.39
N LYS A 238 6.58 -3.56 8.19
CA LYS A 238 7.03 -4.94 8.02
C LYS A 238 5.83 -5.83 7.76
N VAL A 239 5.94 -6.65 6.73
CA VAL A 239 4.89 -7.62 6.38
C VAL A 239 5.48 -9.01 6.35
N GLN A 240 4.88 -9.93 7.09
CA GLN A 240 5.21 -11.34 7.06
C GLN A 240 4.50 -12.02 5.88
N MET A 241 5.28 -12.62 4.97
CA MET A 241 4.73 -13.43 3.89
C MET A 241 3.80 -14.53 4.43
N PRO A 242 2.71 -14.85 3.72
CA PRO A 242 1.81 -15.94 4.13
C PRO A 242 2.56 -17.27 4.21
N ALA A 243 2.22 -18.07 5.23
CA ALA A 243 2.93 -19.31 5.50
C ALA A 243 2.76 -20.29 4.33
N GLY A 244 3.87 -20.75 3.78
CA GLY A 244 3.87 -21.63 2.61
C GLY A 244 3.78 -20.91 1.27
N THR A 245 3.76 -19.59 1.19
CA THR A 245 3.85 -18.88 -0.11
C THR A 245 5.26 -18.97 -0.68
N THR A 246 5.36 -19.28 -1.97
CA THR A 246 6.60 -19.30 -2.75
C THR A 246 6.52 -18.25 -3.84
N CYS A 247 7.64 -17.56 -4.11
CA CYS A 247 7.74 -16.66 -5.25
C CYS A 247 8.12 -17.46 -6.50
N ASP A 248 7.18 -17.57 -7.42
CA ASP A 248 7.23 -18.40 -8.62
C ASP A 248 6.88 -17.60 -9.89
N ALA A 249 6.48 -16.33 -9.75
CA ALA A 249 6.20 -15.49 -10.89
C ALA A 249 7.49 -15.09 -11.64
N THR A 250 7.31 -14.85 -12.94
CA THR A 250 8.32 -14.25 -13.82
C THR A 250 7.72 -13.00 -14.44
N VAL A 251 8.41 -11.87 -14.31
CA VAL A 251 7.97 -10.58 -14.84
C VAL A 251 9.15 -9.91 -15.56
N GLY A 252 9.05 -9.78 -16.88
CA GLY A 252 10.23 -9.42 -17.69
C GLY A 252 11.32 -10.48 -17.55
N SER A 253 12.56 -10.05 -17.32
CA SER A 253 13.68 -10.93 -17.01
C SER A 253 13.77 -11.35 -15.53
N ALA A 254 13.00 -10.71 -14.63
CA ALA A 254 12.98 -11.09 -13.23
C ALA A 254 12.21 -12.41 -13.03
N THR A 255 12.85 -13.36 -12.33
CA THR A 255 12.24 -14.64 -11.92
C THR A 255 12.17 -14.71 -10.40
N ASN A 256 11.45 -15.70 -9.85
CA ASN A 256 11.30 -15.86 -8.39
C ASN A 256 10.65 -14.61 -7.76
N VAL A 257 9.71 -13.99 -8.47
CA VAL A 257 9.06 -12.74 -8.08
C VAL A 257 7.80 -13.03 -7.27
N CYS A 258 7.62 -12.27 -6.18
CA CYS A 258 6.34 -12.06 -5.53
C CYS A 258 5.96 -10.59 -5.65
N ILE A 259 4.66 -10.33 -5.70
CA ILE A 259 4.10 -8.99 -5.60
C ILE A 259 3.36 -8.88 -4.27
N MET A 260 3.64 -7.83 -3.51
CA MET A 260 2.88 -7.50 -2.30
C MET A 260 2.14 -6.20 -2.51
N ARG A 261 0.84 -6.22 -2.25
CA ARG A 261 0.02 -5.00 -2.19
C ARG A 261 -0.25 -4.65 -0.73
N LEU A 262 -0.22 -3.35 -0.41
CA LEU A 262 -0.62 -2.80 0.88
C LEU A 262 -1.68 -1.72 0.65
N ARG A 263 -2.68 -1.67 1.52
CA ARG A 263 -3.70 -0.61 1.52
C ARG A 263 -4.16 -0.30 2.94
N ASN A 264 -4.60 0.92 3.21
CA ASN A 264 -5.36 1.21 4.42
C ASN A 264 -6.84 0.84 4.27
N ASN A 265 -7.58 0.80 5.37
CA ASN A 265 -9.00 0.47 5.37
C ASN A 265 -9.85 1.74 5.49
N THR A 266 -10.05 2.47 4.37
CA THR A 266 -10.93 3.64 4.34
C THR A 266 -12.05 3.54 3.30
N PRO A 267 -13.28 3.97 3.63
CA PRO A 267 -14.42 3.91 2.70
C PRO A 267 -14.28 4.78 1.44
N ALA A 268 -13.46 5.84 1.51
CA ALA A 268 -13.20 6.75 0.38
C ALA A 268 -12.43 6.07 -0.76
N GLY A 269 -11.67 5.05 -0.41
CA GLY A 269 -10.83 4.26 -1.27
C GLY A 269 -9.75 3.68 -0.38
N PRO A 270 -9.60 2.35 -0.30
CA PRO A 270 -8.40 1.81 0.31
C PRO A 270 -7.19 2.34 -0.47
N PHE A 271 -6.36 3.15 0.19
CA PHE A 271 -5.20 3.80 -0.42
C PHE A 271 -3.92 3.07 -0.04
N GLY A 272 -2.99 2.97 -0.98
CA GLY A 272 -1.71 2.33 -0.71
C GLY A 272 -0.81 2.22 -1.92
N GLY A 273 -0.26 1.03 -2.12
CA GLY A 273 0.61 0.73 -3.23
C GLY A 273 1.07 -0.73 -3.23
N ALA A 274 2.06 -1.03 -4.05
CA ALA A 274 2.60 -2.38 -4.16
C ALA A 274 4.12 -2.39 -4.32
N VAL A 275 4.74 -3.53 -4.04
CA VAL A 275 6.18 -3.76 -4.20
C VAL A 275 6.42 -5.11 -4.86
N ALA A 276 7.54 -5.22 -5.57
CA ALA A 276 8.06 -6.48 -6.08
C ALA A 276 9.32 -6.87 -5.33
N PHE A 277 9.43 -8.15 -5.00
CA PHE A 277 10.57 -8.71 -4.29
C PHE A 277 10.74 -10.17 -4.67
N THR A 278 11.86 -10.76 -4.25
CA THR A 278 12.17 -12.17 -4.47
C THR A 278 12.39 -12.90 -3.15
N GLN A 279 12.33 -14.22 -3.17
CA GLN A 279 12.66 -15.03 -2.01
C GLN A 279 14.12 -15.47 -2.01
N THR A 280 14.77 -15.40 -0.84
CA THR A 280 16.03 -16.11 -0.63
C THR A 280 15.80 -17.63 -0.65
N PRO A 281 16.85 -18.44 -0.94
CA PRO A 281 16.75 -19.89 -0.85
C PRO A 281 16.24 -20.38 0.53
N ALA A 282 16.67 -19.73 1.62
CA ALA A 282 16.22 -20.01 2.96
C ALA A 282 14.71 -19.73 3.14
N ALA A 283 14.23 -18.57 2.67
CA ALA A 283 12.82 -18.22 2.75
C ALA A 283 11.93 -19.19 1.96
N ARG A 284 12.34 -19.51 0.74
CA ARG A 284 11.65 -20.51 -0.09
C ARG A 284 11.62 -21.88 0.58
N LYS A 285 12.74 -22.32 1.18
CA LYS A 285 12.82 -23.60 1.90
C LYS A 285 11.81 -23.68 3.04
N ARG A 286 11.71 -22.63 3.88
CA ARG A 286 10.72 -22.59 4.98
C ARG A 286 9.29 -22.71 4.49
N ALA A 287 8.94 -22.01 3.40
CA ALA A 287 7.61 -22.11 2.81
C ALA A 287 7.29 -23.55 2.35
N LEU A 288 8.24 -24.21 1.67
CA LEU A 288 8.08 -25.59 1.22
C LEU A 288 7.99 -26.59 2.39
N GLU A 289 8.76 -26.38 3.45
CA GLU A 289 8.69 -27.21 4.67
C GLU A 289 7.34 -27.06 5.36
N TYR A 290 6.81 -25.84 5.45
CA TYR A 290 5.45 -25.60 5.95
C TYR A 290 4.40 -26.34 5.12
N ARG A 291 4.44 -26.24 3.79
CA ARG A 291 3.53 -26.99 2.89
C ARG A 291 3.60 -28.50 3.15
N LYS A 292 4.81 -29.06 3.27
CA LYS A 292 5.02 -30.49 3.57
C LYS A 292 4.43 -30.88 4.94
N LYS A 293 4.64 -30.05 5.97
CA LYS A 293 4.07 -30.26 7.31
C LYS A 293 2.54 -30.27 7.27
N MET A 294 1.92 -29.29 6.61
CA MET A 294 0.46 -29.20 6.51
C MET A 294 -0.14 -30.36 5.69
N LYS A 295 0.54 -30.79 4.62
CA LYS A 295 0.12 -31.98 3.86
C LYS A 295 0.13 -33.25 4.72
N LYS A 296 1.19 -33.44 5.52
CA LYS A 296 1.26 -34.56 6.48
C LYS A 296 0.14 -34.47 7.51
N ALA A 297 -0.06 -33.31 8.13
CA ALA A 297 -1.11 -33.12 9.14
C ALA A 297 -2.51 -33.46 8.61
N ARG A 298 -2.85 -33.03 7.38
CA ARG A 298 -4.12 -33.38 6.73
C ARG A 298 -4.25 -34.88 6.45
N ALA A 299 -3.17 -35.53 6.02
CA ALA A 299 -3.18 -36.97 5.76
C ALA A 299 -3.34 -37.84 7.02
N PHE A 300 -2.97 -37.34 8.20
CA PHE A 300 -3.21 -38.02 9.49
C PHE A 300 -4.63 -37.81 10.02
N GLN A 301 -5.40 -36.88 9.46
CA GLN A 301 -6.79 -36.57 9.86
C GLN A 301 -7.85 -37.19 8.94
N ALA A 302 -7.43 -37.79 7.82
CA ALA A 302 -8.27 -38.50 6.87
C ALA A 302 -8.17 -40.02 7.09
#